data_AF-A0A6P2G543-F1
#
_entry.id   AF-A0A6P2G543-F1
#
_cell.length_a   1.000
_cell.length_b   1.000
_cell.length_c   1.000
_cell.angle_alpha   90.00
_cell.angle_beta   90.00
_cell.angle_gamma   90.00
#
_symmetry.space_group_name_H-M   'P 1'
#
loop_
_entity.id
_entity.type
_entity.pdbx_description
1 polymer ?
#
loop_
_entity_poly.entity_id
_entity_poly.type
_entity_poly.pdbx_seq_one_letter_code
_entity_poly.pdbx_strand_id
1 'polypeptide(L)'
;MKNHAWIRFTPIAVAAAAALTACGGDDVQPQGLSTVKNVVVIYAENRSFDNLYGNFPGANGLQNVTAASAQQKDRNGQPLATLPKVWGGLTAKGVTPAVTEAMTANLPNAPFAIDDPNGFNTSMSVTTRDLYHRFYENQMQINGGKNDMFAAWADSGGLVMGHYTPDATKLPLWKIAQQYTLADNFFMGAFGGSFLNHQYLICACAPFYANADKSPASGSISAVAADGKSLQIASNSPASALDGIPKFVNSGNLTPDFYAINTMQPPYQPSGNKAASGGDPNLADPSAATTLPAQTQQNIGDLMTNAGVSWAWYGGAWNQALQAAQSGTADVIYGPNMTAPNFQPHHQPFNYYANQAPGSTSRAQHLLDGGTDGSEFIKAIDAGTLPQVSFYKPQGNLNEHAGYTDVSSGDQHIANVIAHLQASPQWKNMVVVVTYDENGGFWDHVSPPKGDRWGPGTRIPALIVSPYAKKGFVDHTQYDTASILRFITRRFSLPRLTGLQQRDDALKANGAQPMGDLTNALTLSPNL
;
A
#
# COMPACT_ATOMS: atom_id res chain seq x y z
N MET A 1 -85.66 -14.89 11.81
CA MET A 1 -85.75 -13.74 10.88
C MET A 1 -84.90 -12.61 11.44
N LYS A 2 -84.08 -12.01 10.57
CA LYS A 2 -83.54 -10.62 10.53
C LYS A 2 -84.04 -9.68 11.65
N ASN A 3 -83.30 -8.70 12.19
CA ASN A 3 -82.00 -8.09 11.92
C ASN A 3 -81.78 -6.98 12.98
N HIS A 4 -80.53 -6.51 13.07
CA HIS A 4 -80.05 -5.20 13.57
C HIS A 4 -79.85 -5.02 15.08
N ALA A 5 -78.58 -4.98 15.47
CA ALA A 5 -78.11 -4.22 16.63
C ALA A 5 -76.86 -3.43 16.25
N TRP A 6 -76.83 -2.18 16.71
CA TRP A 6 -75.96 -1.10 16.32
C TRP A 6 -74.59 -1.17 17.00
N ILE A 7 -73.57 -0.66 16.30
CA ILE A 7 -72.21 -0.45 16.78
C ILE A 7 -72.09 0.97 17.36
N ARG A 8 -71.45 1.12 18.53
CA ARG A 8 -70.67 2.32 18.91
C ARG A 8 -69.41 1.91 19.68
N PHE A 9 -68.31 2.54 19.28
CA PHE A 9 -66.89 2.42 19.68
C PHE A 9 -66.67 2.86 21.15
N THR A 10 -65.61 2.46 21.89
CA THR A 10 -64.16 2.78 21.75
C THR A 10 -63.43 2.18 23.00
N PRO A 11 -62.09 2.22 23.16
CA PRO A 11 -60.98 1.57 22.46
C PRO A 11 -60.26 0.50 23.34
N ILE A 12 -59.51 -0.44 22.73
CA ILE A 12 -58.42 -1.14 23.42
C ILE A 12 -57.17 -1.06 22.53
N ALA A 13 -56.07 -0.65 23.16
CA ALA A 13 -54.75 -0.49 22.60
C ALA A 13 -54.21 -1.80 22.02
N VAL A 14 -53.61 -1.71 20.82
CA VAL A 14 -52.76 -2.77 20.28
C VAL A 14 -51.39 -2.16 20.00
N ALA A 15 -50.40 -2.64 20.74
CA ALA A 15 -48.99 -2.42 20.47
C ALA A 15 -48.64 -3.11 19.14
N ALA A 16 -48.27 -2.32 18.12
CA ALA A 16 -47.71 -2.84 16.89
C ALA A 16 -46.20 -2.97 17.04
N ALA A 17 -45.70 -4.20 17.05
CA ALA A 17 -44.28 -4.49 16.87
C ALA A 17 -43.88 -4.11 15.44
N ALA A 18 -42.98 -3.13 15.31
CA ALA A 18 -42.39 -2.79 14.03
C ALA A 18 -41.35 -3.84 13.64
N ALA A 19 -41.65 -4.63 12.62
CA ALA A 19 -40.67 -5.45 11.92
C ALA A 19 -39.78 -4.52 11.06
N LEU A 20 -38.49 -4.45 11.41
CA LEU A 20 -37.46 -3.86 10.57
C LEU A 20 -37.23 -4.77 9.37
N THR A 21 -37.76 -4.39 8.21
CA THR A 21 -37.32 -4.92 6.92
C THR A 21 -35.91 -4.41 6.63
N ALA A 22 -34.93 -5.30 6.80
CA ALA A 22 -33.59 -5.13 6.28
C ALA A 22 -33.64 -5.18 4.75
N CYS A 23 -33.27 -4.08 4.09
CA CYS A 23 -32.88 -4.12 2.70
C CYS A 23 -31.47 -4.73 2.62
N GLY A 24 -31.41 -6.06 2.61
CA GLY A 24 -30.19 -6.79 2.26
C GLY A 24 -29.98 -6.71 0.75
N GLY A 25 -28.89 -6.07 0.33
CA GLY A 25 -28.33 -6.30 -1.00
C GLY A 25 -27.74 -7.71 -1.04
N ASP A 26 -27.96 -8.40 -2.16
CA ASP A 26 -27.58 -9.79 -2.39
C ASP A 26 -26.05 -10.03 -2.31
N ASP A 27 -25.51 -10.21 -1.10
CA ASP A 27 -24.19 -10.79 -0.89
C ASP A 27 -24.29 -12.32 -0.89
N VAL A 28 -24.54 -12.89 -2.06
CA VAL A 28 -24.38 -14.34 -2.26
C VAL A 28 -22.89 -14.64 -2.10
N GLN A 29 -22.47 -15.26 -0.98
CA GLN A 29 -21.10 -15.78 -0.87
C GLN A 29 -20.81 -16.67 -2.10
N PRO A 30 -19.68 -16.48 -2.81
CA PRO A 30 -19.34 -17.36 -3.92
C PRO A 30 -19.21 -18.77 -3.35
N GLN A 31 -19.88 -19.74 -3.97
CA GLN A 31 -19.82 -21.13 -3.55
C GLN A 31 -18.35 -21.55 -3.40
N GLY A 32 -18.01 -22.15 -2.26
CA GLY A 32 -16.67 -22.62 -1.95
C GLY A 32 -15.75 -21.63 -1.25
N LEU A 33 -16.10 -20.35 -1.08
CA LEU A 33 -15.20 -19.37 -0.41
C LEU A 33 -14.90 -19.77 1.04
N SER A 34 -15.87 -20.36 1.74
CA SER A 34 -15.72 -20.88 3.12
C SER A 34 -14.65 -21.98 3.28
N THR A 35 -14.14 -22.57 2.18
CA THR A 35 -13.04 -23.54 2.19
C THR A 35 -11.68 -22.90 2.42
N VAL A 36 -11.52 -21.59 2.19
CA VAL A 36 -10.29 -20.84 2.49
C VAL A 36 -10.19 -20.66 4.00
N LYS A 37 -9.33 -21.36 4.74
CA LYS A 37 -9.24 -21.23 6.21
C LYS A 37 -8.22 -20.19 6.65
N ASN A 38 -7.23 -19.90 5.82
CA ASN A 38 -6.16 -18.95 6.10
C ASN A 38 -6.01 -17.96 4.95
N VAL A 39 -5.92 -16.68 5.28
CA VAL A 39 -5.56 -15.60 4.37
C VAL A 39 -4.24 -15.00 4.84
N VAL A 40 -3.23 -14.97 3.99
CA VAL A 40 -1.93 -14.36 4.29
C VAL A 40 -1.70 -13.21 3.34
N VAL A 41 -1.39 -12.03 3.88
CA VAL A 41 -1.09 -10.83 3.09
C VAL A 41 0.37 -10.46 3.34
N ILE A 42 1.21 -10.53 2.30
CA ILE A 42 2.60 -10.11 2.35
C ILE A 42 2.71 -8.79 1.59
N TYR A 43 3.25 -7.76 2.24
CA TYR A 43 3.18 -6.39 1.76
C TYR A 43 4.59 -5.79 1.56
N ALA A 44 5.08 -5.77 0.32
CA ALA A 44 6.38 -5.24 -0.08
C ALA A 44 6.37 -3.69 -0.23
N GLU A 45 7.45 -3.13 -0.75
CA GLU A 45 7.76 -1.70 -0.97
C GLU A 45 8.59 -1.56 -2.27
N ASN A 46 8.77 -0.40 -2.87
CA ASN A 46 7.72 0.36 -3.50
C ASN A 46 8.00 0.26 -5.00
N ARG A 47 7.06 -0.29 -5.76
CA ARG A 47 7.30 -0.69 -7.15
C ARG A 47 6.03 -0.51 -7.94
N SER A 48 6.08 0.26 -9.03
CA SER A 48 5.00 0.25 -10.01
C SER A 48 4.95 -1.11 -10.72
N PHE A 49 3.80 -1.45 -11.30
CA PHE A 49 3.68 -2.69 -12.06
C PHE A 49 4.68 -2.71 -13.22
N ASP A 50 4.74 -1.64 -14.02
CA ASP A 50 5.68 -1.56 -15.15
C ASP A 50 7.16 -1.58 -14.74
N ASN A 51 7.51 -1.18 -13.52
CA ASN A 51 8.90 -1.22 -13.05
C ASN A 51 9.45 -2.65 -12.92
N LEU A 52 8.64 -3.62 -12.50
CA LEU A 52 9.08 -5.01 -12.28
C LEU A 52 8.40 -6.03 -13.19
N TYR A 53 7.10 -5.89 -13.45
CA TYR A 53 6.30 -6.88 -14.17
C TYR A 53 5.85 -6.37 -15.54
N GLY A 54 6.33 -5.20 -15.96
CA GLY A 54 6.02 -4.60 -17.25
C GLY A 54 6.33 -5.50 -18.44
N ASN A 55 7.35 -6.37 -18.37
CA ASN A 55 7.67 -7.31 -19.45
C ASN A 55 7.01 -8.69 -19.29
N PHE A 56 6.10 -8.88 -18.33
CA PHE A 56 5.53 -10.19 -18.06
C PHE A 56 4.62 -10.64 -19.21
N PRO A 57 4.80 -11.86 -19.76
CA PRO A 57 4.01 -12.35 -20.89
C PRO A 57 2.51 -12.40 -20.57
N GLY A 58 1.69 -11.78 -21.43
CA GLY A 58 0.23 -11.77 -21.30
C GLY A 58 -0.32 -10.67 -20.38
N ALA A 59 0.53 -9.95 -19.66
CA ALA A 59 0.10 -8.75 -18.93
C ALA A 59 -0.20 -7.58 -19.86
N ASN A 60 -1.02 -6.64 -19.39
CA ASN A 60 -1.09 -5.28 -19.91
C ASN A 60 0.15 -4.52 -19.45
N GLY A 61 1.28 -4.76 -20.11
CA GLY A 61 2.60 -4.31 -19.68
C GLY A 61 3.26 -3.33 -20.65
N LEU A 62 4.59 -3.20 -20.59
CA LEU A 62 5.40 -2.34 -21.43
C LEU A 62 5.26 -2.67 -22.93
N GLN A 63 4.91 -3.91 -23.29
CA GLN A 63 4.55 -4.29 -24.66
C GLN A 63 3.31 -3.57 -25.21
N ASN A 64 2.46 -3.00 -24.34
CA ASN A 64 1.28 -2.24 -24.71
C ASN A 64 1.55 -0.72 -24.81
N VAL A 65 2.74 -0.28 -24.40
CA VAL A 65 3.13 1.14 -24.44
C VAL A 65 3.43 1.59 -25.85
N THR A 66 2.82 2.70 -26.25
CA THR A 66 3.13 3.40 -27.51
C THR A 66 4.08 4.57 -27.24
N ALA A 67 4.79 5.02 -28.28
CA ALA A 67 5.62 6.22 -28.17
C ALA A 67 4.82 7.45 -27.69
N ALA A 68 3.54 7.56 -28.07
CA ALA A 68 2.68 8.65 -27.64
C ALA A 68 2.25 8.54 -26.16
N SER A 69 1.96 7.33 -25.67
CA SER A 69 1.51 7.12 -24.28
C SER A 69 2.66 7.15 -23.26
N ALA A 70 3.91 6.93 -23.69
CA ALA A 70 5.09 7.01 -22.83
C ALA A 70 5.64 8.44 -22.66
N GLN A 71 5.26 9.35 -23.55
CA GLN A 71 5.89 10.67 -23.65
C GLN A 71 5.62 11.53 -22.42
N GLN A 72 6.67 11.94 -21.72
CA GLN A 72 6.59 12.87 -20.61
C GLN A 72 6.60 14.32 -21.10
N LYS A 73 5.92 15.18 -20.35
CA LYS A 73 5.85 16.62 -20.58
C LYS A 73 6.62 17.36 -19.53
N ASP A 74 6.98 18.59 -19.88
CA ASP A 74 7.56 19.55 -18.97
C ASP A 74 6.44 20.31 -18.21
N ARG A 75 6.81 21.10 -17.21
CA ARG A 75 5.90 21.90 -16.37
C ARG A 75 5.09 22.93 -17.17
N ASN A 76 5.54 23.30 -18.37
CA ASN A 76 4.80 24.15 -19.30
C ASN A 76 3.79 23.39 -20.19
N GLY A 77 3.68 22.07 -20.02
CA GLY A 77 2.78 21.19 -20.77
C GLY A 77 3.29 20.77 -22.16
N GLN A 78 4.47 21.22 -22.58
CA GLN A 78 5.08 20.77 -23.83
C GLN A 78 5.81 19.43 -23.62
N PRO A 79 5.86 18.55 -24.63
CA PRO A 79 6.66 17.34 -24.54
C PRO A 79 8.14 17.63 -24.30
N LEU A 80 8.77 16.84 -23.41
CA LEU A 80 10.20 16.91 -23.19
C LEU A 80 10.96 16.37 -24.41
N ALA A 81 12.05 17.03 -24.81
CA ALA A 81 12.92 16.51 -25.87
C ALA A 81 13.71 15.28 -25.41
N THR A 82 14.19 15.33 -24.16
CA THR A 82 14.87 14.24 -23.44
C THR A 82 14.37 14.24 -22.00
N LEU A 83 14.50 13.12 -21.29
CA LEU A 83 14.24 13.12 -19.84
C LEU A 83 15.25 14.03 -19.12
N PRO A 84 14.88 14.61 -17.96
CA PRO A 84 15.85 15.21 -17.06
C PRO A 84 16.87 14.15 -16.64
N LYS A 85 18.12 14.56 -16.47
CA LYS A 85 19.10 13.70 -15.81
C LYS A 85 18.58 13.27 -14.43
N VAL A 86 19.06 12.13 -13.94
CA VAL A 86 18.68 11.66 -12.61
C VAL A 86 19.40 12.51 -11.57
N TRP A 87 18.68 13.44 -10.95
CA TRP A 87 19.22 14.29 -9.88
C TRP A 87 19.75 13.42 -8.74
N GLY A 88 20.95 13.71 -8.24
CA GLY A 88 21.64 12.89 -7.23
C GLY A 88 22.25 11.57 -7.72
N GLY A 89 22.03 11.19 -8.99
CA GLY A 89 22.46 9.91 -9.56
C GLY A 89 21.41 8.80 -9.43
N LEU A 90 21.50 7.78 -10.29
CA LEU A 90 20.56 6.64 -10.34
C LEU A 90 20.77 5.68 -9.17
N THR A 91 22.01 5.39 -8.81
CA THR A 91 22.34 4.57 -7.65
C THR A 91 22.31 5.39 -6.37
N ALA A 92 21.91 4.79 -5.24
CA ALA A 92 21.91 5.50 -3.98
C ALA A 92 23.32 5.99 -3.59
N LYS A 93 23.38 7.05 -2.78
CA LYS A 93 24.66 7.61 -2.33
C LYS A 93 25.48 6.55 -1.59
N GLY A 94 26.73 6.37 -1.99
CA GLY A 94 27.66 5.41 -1.38
C GLY A 94 27.60 3.99 -1.97
N VAL A 95 26.69 3.73 -2.91
CA VAL A 95 26.59 2.45 -3.61
C VAL A 95 27.60 2.38 -4.77
N THR A 96 28.21 1.20 -4.97
CA THR A 96 29.17 0.93 -6.05
C THR A 96 28.70 -0.28 -6.87
N PRO A 97 28.74 -0.23 -8.23
CA PRO A 97 29.20 0.89 -9.05
C PRO A 97 28.22 2.07 -9.00
N ALA A 98 28.75 3.30 -9.03
CA ALA A 98 27.92 4.50 -9.03
C ALA A 98 27.45 4.84 -10.45
N VAL A 99 26.16 5.12 -10.62
CA VAL A 99 25.60 5.73 -11.84
C VAL A 99 25.24 7.18 -11.54
N THR A 100 26.08 8.10 -12.03
CA THR A 100 26.03 9.53 -11.66
C THR A 100 25.00 10.31 -12.49
N GLU A 101 24.70 11.55 -12.09
CA GLU A 101 23.83 12.44 -12.88
C GLU A 101 24.36 12.63 -14.32
N ALA A 102 25.68 12.76 -14.49
CA ALA A 102 26.29 12.99 -15.80
C ALA A 102 26.08 11.80 -16.75
N MET A 103 26.08 10.58 -16.21
CA MET A 103 25.85 9.36 -17.00
C MET A 103 24.40 9.22 -17.47
N THR A 104 23.46 9.87 -16.79
CA THR A 104 22.02 9.79 -17.07
C THR A 104 21.49 11.00 -17.86
N ALA A 105 22.39 11.86 -18.36
CA ALA A 105 22.00 13.01 -19.17
C ALA A 105 21.49 12.58 -20.56
N ASN A 106 20.54 13.35 -21.11
CA ASN A 106 20.00 13.20 -22.46
C ASN A 106 19.36 11.84 -22.76
N LEU A 107 18.81 11.16 -21.75
CA LEU A 107 18.01 9.96 -21.96
C LEU A 107 16.80 10.25 -22.87
N PRO A 108 16.45 9.35 -23.79
CA PRO A 108 15.24 9.49 -24.60
C PRO A 108 14.00 9.70 -23.72
N ASN A 109 13.04 10.50 -24.18
CA ASN A 109 11.75 10.68 -23.49
C ASN A 109 10.84 9.44 -23.64
N ALA A 110 11.25 8.36 -23.00
CA ALA A 110 10.59 7.05 -23.00
C ALA A 110 11.04 6.24 -21.77
N PRO A 111 10.31 5.16 -21.41
CA PRO A 111 10.79 4.16 -20.48
C PRO A 111 12.15 3.58 -20.90
N PHE A 112 13.01 3.30 -19.93
CA PHE A 112 14.32 2.69 -20.18
C PHE A 112 14.65 1.60 -19.16
N ALA A 113 15.37 0.58 -19.61
CA ALA A 113 15.81 -0.51 -18.76
C ALA A 113 17.03 -0.09 -17.92
N ILE A 114 16.89 -0.17 -16.60
CA ILE A 114 17.96 0.08 -15.62
C ILE A 114 19.04 -1.00 -15.72
N ASP A 115 18.63 -2.24 -16.00
CA ASP A 115 19.50 -3.41 -16.13
C ASP A 115 19.92 -3.74 -17.57
N ASP A 116 19.78 -2.81 -18.52
CA ASP A 116 20.24 -3.03 -19.90
C ASP A 116 21.77 -3.27 -19.91
N PRO A 117 22.25 -4.43 -20.37
CA PRO A 117 23.69 -4.73 -20.43
C PRO A 117 24.46 -3.81 -21.38
N ASN A 118 23.78 -3.17 -22.34
CA ASN A 118 24.36 -2.17 -23.24
C ASN A 118 24.15 -0.72 -22.74
N GLY A 119 23.40 -0.56 -21.65
CA GLY A 119 23.11 0.72 -21.02
C GLY A 119 23.82 0.85 -19.67
N PHE A 120 23.05 1.11 -18.61
CA PHE A 120 23.60 1.29 -17.26
C PHE A 120 24.08 -0.01 -16.61
N ASN A 121 23.61 -1.17 -17.09
CA ASN A 121 23.92 -2.50 -16.57
C ASN A 121 23.82 -2.58 -15.04
N THR A 122 22.82 -1.90 -14.46
CA THR A 122 22.64 -1.82 -13.01
C THR A 122 21.75 -2.97 -12.58
N SER A 123 22.36 -3.98 -11.93
CA SER A 123 21.65 -5.17 -11.45
C SER A 123 20.58 -4.85 -10.40
N MET A 124 19.56 -5.69 -10.31
CA MET A 124 18.50 -5.66 -9.28
C MET A 124 19.01 -5.84 -7.84
N SER A 125 20.26 -6.27 -7.66
CA SER A 125 20.97 -6.30 -6.37
C SER A 125 21.68 -4.98 -6.00
N VAL A 126 21.53 -3.94 -6.83
CA VAL A 126 22.11 -2.62 -6.58
C VAL A 126 21.01 -1.68 -6.11
N THR A 127 21.20 -1.07 -4.94
CA THR A 127 20.28 -0.07 -4.38
C THR A 127 20.28 1.19 -5.26
N THR A 128 19.15 1.46 -5.92
CA THR A 128 18.88 2.73 -6.61
C THR A 128 18.59 3.83 -5.60
N ARG A 129 18.66 5.11 -5.99
CA ARG A 129 18.18 6.19 -5.12
C ARG A 129 16.66 6.08 -4.89
N ASP A 130 16.18 6.61 -3.78
CA ASP A 130 14.75 6.77 -3.51
C ASP A 130 14.14 7.91 -4.34
N LEU A 131 12.85 7.85 -4.66
CA LEU A 131 12.12 8.83 -5.47
C LEU A 131 10.96 9.42 -4.67
N TYR A 132 10.50 10.62 -5.02
CA TYR A 132 9.25 11.14 -4.46
C TYR A 132 8.04 10.27 -4.82
N HIS A 133 7.42 9.75 -3.77
CA HIS A 133 6.14 9.04 -3.79
C HIS A 133 5.17 9.70 -2.80
N ARG A 134 4.95 11.02 -2.93
CA ARG A 134 4.11 11.81 -2.02
C ARG A 134 2.72 12.05 -2.60
N PHE A 135 1.72 12.26 -1.73
CA PHE A 135 0.30 12.27 -2.10
C PHE A 135 -0.10 13.27 -3.20
N TYR A 136 0.27 14.55 -3.07
CA TYR A 136 -0.10 15.55 -4.07
C TYR A 136 0.80 15.48 -5.30
N GLU A 137 2.09 15.22 -5.11
CA GLU A 137 3.04 15.01 -6.20
C GLU A 137 2.58 13.87 -7.09
N ASN A 138 2.15 12.74 -6.53
CA ASN A 138 1.65 11.62 -7.31
C ASN A 138 0.40 11.99 -8.12
N GLN A 139 -0.53 12.79 -7.58
CA GLN A 139 -1.65 13.32 -8.36
C GLN A 139 -1.20 14.23 -9.51
N MET A 140 -0.21 15.10 -9.26
CA MET A 140 0.37 15.98 -10.29
C MET A 140 1.10 15.18 -11.37
N GLN A 141 1.78 14.09 -11.00
CA GLN A 141 2.46 13.16 -11.92
C GLN A 141 1.47 12.38 -12.80
N ILE A 142 0.38 11.87 -12.20
CA ILE A 142 -0.71 11.16 -12.88
C ILE A 142 -1.49 12.09 -13.83
N ASN A 143 -1.59 13.39 -13.52
CA ASN A 143 -2.18 14.41 -14.37
C ASN A 143 -3.58 14.04 -14.91
N GLY A 144 -4.45 13.60 -14.01
CA GLY A 144 -5.82 13.20 -14.36
C GLY A 144 -5.93 11.91 -15.20
N GLY A 145 -4.92 11.04 -15.13
CA GLY A 145 -4.87 9.73 -15.80
C GLY A 145 -4.05 9.71 -17.08
N LYS A 146 -3.41 10.83 -17.44
CA LYS A 146 -2.54 10.89 -18.62
C LYS A 146 -1.17 10.28 -18.36
N ASN A 147 -0.76 10.19 -17.10
CA ASN A 147 0.54 9.68 -16.64
C ASN A 147 1.73 10.31 -17.41
N ASP A 148 1.62 11.58 -17.79
CA ASP A 148 2.55 12.28 -18.68
C ASP A 148 3.36 13.37 -17.96
N MET A 149 3.30 13.45 -16.62
CA MET A 149 3.97 14.50 -15.83
C MET A 149 4.85 13.93 -14.71
N PHE A 150 5.19 12.62 -14.75
CA PHE A 150 6.06 12.00 -13.75
C PHE A 150 7.43 12.69 -13.71
N ALA A 151 8.06 12.87 -14.88
CA ALA A 151 9.36 13.54 -14.96
C ALA A 151 9.31 15.03 -14.58
N ALA A 152 8.15 15.69 -14.74
CA ALA A 152 7.97 17.11 -14.42
C ALA A 152 7.98 17.39 -12.91
N TRP A 153 7.35 16.48 -12.14
CA TRP A 153 7.05 16.69 -10.71
C TRP A 153 7.79 15.75 -9.76
N ALA A 154 8.74 14.95 -10.27
CA ALA A 154 9.62 14.14 -9.45
C ALA A 154 10.91 14.87 -9.05
N ASP A 155 11.48 14.44 -7.93
CA ASP A 155 12.81 14.85 -7.48
C ASP A 155 13.94 13.96 -8.02
N SER A 156 13.59 12.86 -8.67
CA SER A 156 14.49 11.86 -9.24
C SER A 156 14.74 12.04 -10.73
N GLY A 157 14.17 13.07 -11.35
CA GLY A 157 14.33 13.35 -12.78
C GLY A 157 13.86 12.17 -13.63
N GLY A 158 14.69 11.75 -14.60
CA GLY A 158 14.35 10.66 -15.51
C GLY A 158 14.16 9.29 -14.86
N LEU A 159 14.64 9.05 -13.64
CA LEU A 159 14.57 7.71 -13.01
C LEU A 159 13.13 7.21 -12.82
N VAL A 160 12.15 8.11 -12.74
CA VAL A 160 10.73 7.73 -12.73
C VAL A 160 10.34 6.82 -13.90
N MET A 161 11.01 6.96 -15.05
CA MET A 161 10.76 6.15 -16.26
C MET A 161 11.61 4.87 -16.31
N GLY A 162 12.42 4.60 -15.28
CA GLY A 162 13.26 3.41 -15.20
C GLY A 162 12.45 2.17 -14.86
N HIS A 163 12.72 1.08 -15.57
CA HIS A 163 12.17 -0.25 -15.27
C HIS A 163 13.28 -1.31 -15.28
N TYR A 164 13.03 -2.46 -14.67
CA TYR A 164 13.86 -3.64 -14.80
C TYR A 164 13.30 -4.57 -15.88
N THR A 165 14.13 -5.50 -16.35
CA THR A 165 13.74 -6.57 -17.29
C THR A 165 13.92 -7.95 -16.66
N PRO A 166 13.20 -8.26 -15.56
CA PRO A 166 13.34 -9.54 -14.89
C PRO A 166 12.79 -10.69 -15.73
N ASP A 167 13.22 -11.89 -15.36
CA ASP A 167 12.70 -13.15 -15.85
C ASP A 167 12.75 -14.21 -14.72
N ALA A 168 12.29 -15.42 -15.00
CA ALA A 168 12.24 -16.50 -14.02
C ALA A 168 13.61 -16.98 -13.51
N THR A 169 14.71 -16.60 -14.16
CA THR A 169 16.08 -16.87 -13.72
C THR A 169 16.64 -15.75 -12.85
N LYS A 170 16.12 -14.54 -12.99
CA LYS A 170 16.53 -13.35 -12.23
C LYS A 170 15.74 -13.16 -10.93
N LEU A 171 14.41 -13.35 -10.95
CA LEU A 171 13.53 -13.12 -9.80
C LEU A 171 12.68 -14.37 -9.47
N PRO A 172 12.85 -14.97 -8.28
CA PRO A 172 11.94 -15.99 -7.75
C PRO A 172 10.44 -15.63 -7.80
N LEU A 173 10.03 -14.39 -7.45
CA LEU A 173 8.60 -14.04 -7.50
C LEU A 173 8.06 -14.02 -8.93
N TRP A 174 8.87 -13.67 -9.93
CA TRP A 174 8.48 -13.82 -11.34
C TRP A 174 8.14 -15.26 -11.69
N LYS A 175 8.96 -16.21 -11.23
CA LYS A 175 8.69 -17.65 -11.42
C LYS A 175 7.41 -18.08 -10.71
N ILE A 176 7.11 -17.54 -9.53
CA ILE A 176 5.86 -17.80 -8.82
C ILE A 176 4.66 -17.20 -9.58
N ALA A 177 4.80 -15.99 -10.14
CA ALA A 177 3.77 -15.39 -10.99
C ALA A 177 3.46 -16.25 -12.23
N GLN A 178 4.46 -16.88 -12.84
CA GLN A 178 4.24 -17.85 -13.94
C GLN A 178 3.48 -19.10 -13.51
N GLN A 179 3.60 -19.52 -12.24
CA GLN A 179 2.94 -20.71 -11.73
C GLN A 179 1.51 -20.46 -11.26
N TYR A 180 1.22 -19.26 -10.77
CA TYR A 180 -0.04 -18.89 -10.13
C TYR A 180 -0.76 -17.78 -10.89
N THR A 181 -1.37 -16.83 -10.18
CA THR A 181 -2.05 -15.69 -10.78
C THR A 181 -1.26 -14.41 -10.54
N LEU A 182 -1.01 -13.66 -11.61
CA LEU A 182 -0.55 -12.28 -11.58
C LEU A 182 -1.75 -11.37 -11.87
N ALA A 183 -2.07 -10.45 -10.99
CA ALA A 183 -3.06 -9.41 -11.26
C ALA A 183 -2.36 -8.20 -11.87
N ASP A 184 -2.70 -7.88 -13.12
CA ASP A 184 -2.08 -6.79 -13.89
C ASP A 184 -2.94 -5.52 -13.93
N ASN A 185 -3.99 -5.46 -13.13
CA ASN A 185 -4.87 -4.30 -13.01
C ASN A 185 -5.16 -3.98 -11.54
N PHE A 186 -4.11 -4.11 -10.71
CA PHE A 186 -4.13 -3.87 -9.27
C PHE A 186 -3.49 -2.52 -8.94
N PHE A 187 -4.26 -1.58 -8.39
CA PHE A 187 -3.80 -0.22 -8.09
C PHE A 187 -3.50 -0.04 -6.59
N MET A 188 -2.58 0.86 -6.27
CA MET A 188 -2.42 1.27 -4.87
C MET A 188 -3.69 1.98 -4.38
N GLY A 189 -4.11 1.68 -3.16
CA GLY A 189 -5.40 2.12 -2.62
C GLY A 189 -5.57 3.63 -2.53
N ALA A 190 -4.47 4.35 -2.26
CA ALA A 190 -4.41 5.80 -2.19
C ALA A 190 -3.20 6.36 -2.93
N PHE A 191 -3.27 7.63 -3.37
CA PHE A 191 -2.13 8.36 -3.92
C PHE A 191 -1.00 8.47 -2.89
N GLY A 192 0.25 8.54 -3.39
CA GLY A 192 1.42 8.77 -2.54
C GLY A 192 1.88 7.53 -1.77
N GLY A 193 2.51 7.78 -0.62
CA GLY A 193 3.53 6.88 -0.07
C GLY A 193 3.04 5.82 0.91
N SER A 194 4.02 5.10 1.46
CA SER A 194 3.82 3.91 2.28
C SER A 194 2.87 4.13 3.45
N PHE A 195 3.05 5.23 4.19
CA PHE A 195 2.22 5.52 5.35
C PHE A 195 0.72 5.45 5.05
N LEU A 196 0.24 6.19 4.04
CA LEU A 196 -1.20 6.24 3.76
C LEU A 196 -1.70 4.90 3.20
N ASN A 197 -0.93 4.26 2.31
CA ASN A 197 -1.33 2.97 1.73
C ASN A 197 -1.39 1.83 2.77
N HIS A 198 -0.56 1.85 3.82
CA HIS A 198 -0.68 0.92 4.95
C HIS A 198 -1.94 1.19 5.79
N GLN A 199 -2.33 2.45 5.99
CA GLN A 199 -3.60 2.77 6.66
C GLN A 199 -4.78 2.32 5.80
N TYR A 200 -4.70 2.58 4.49
CA TYR A 200 -5.72 2.18 3.53
C TYR A 200 -5.87 0.65 3.45
N LEU A 201 -4.79 -0.13 3.59
CA LEU A 201 -4.81 -1.59 3.67
C LEU A 201 -5.70 -2.12 4.79
N ILE A 202 -5.82 -1.42 5.92
CA ILE A 202 -6.55 -1.94 7.10
C ILE A 202 -7.93 -1.31 7.31
N CYS A 203 -8.20 -0.13 6.74
CA CYS A 203 -9.49 0.56 6.94
C CYS A 203 -10.14 1.14 5.67
N ALA A 204 -9.43 1.15 4.53
CA ALA A 204 -9.81 1.92 3.33
C ALA A 204 -10.12 3.39 3.66
N CYS A 205 -9.32 3.99 4.55
CA CYS A 205 -9.54 5.31 5.11
C CYS A 205 -8.22 6.07 5.28
N ALA A 206 -8.31 7.39 5.46
CA ALA A 206 -7.19 8.25 5.79
C ALA A 206 -7.24 8.63 7.28
N PRO A 207 -6.10 8.60 8.01
CA PRO A 207 -6.06 9.07 9.39
C PRO A 207 -6.34 10.57 9.50
N PHE A 208 -6.88 10.99 10.64
CA PHE A 208 -7.26 12.38 10.90
C PHE A 208 -6.48 12.94 12.09
N TYR A 209 -5.99 14.17 11.95
CA TYR A 209 -5.30 14.93 13.00
C TYR A 209 -6.18 16.10 13.44
N ALA A 210 -6.94 15.94 14.51
CA ALA A 210 -7.82 16.99 15.01
C ALA A 210 -7.05 18.27 15.40
N ASN A 211 -7.52 19.43 14.93
CA ASN A 211 -6.94 20.76 15.23
C ASN A 211 -5.44 20.88 14.89
N ALA A 212 -5.01 20.29 13.77
CA ALA A 212 -3.59 20.30 13.39
C ALA A 212 -3.01 21.72 13.21
N ASP A 213 -3.84 22.69 12.83
CA ASP A 213 -3.48 24.11 12.71
C ASP A 213 -3.06 24.74 14.05
N LYS A 214 -3.48 24.14 15.17
CA LYS A 214 -3.18 24.59 16.54
C LYS A 214 -2.29 23.61 17.29
N SER A 215 -1.68 22.66 16.58
CA SER A 215 -0.80 21.64 17.15
C SER A 215 0.65 21.83 16.69
N PRO A 216 1.60 21.04 17.24
CA PRO A 216 2.97 20.99 16.72
C PRO A 216 3.06 20.63 15.23
N ALA A 217 2.01 20.01 14.67
CA ALA A 217 1.95 19.62 13.27
C ALA A 217 1.48 20.73 12.31
N SER A 218 1.23 21.95 12.79
CA SER A 218 0.72 23.06 11.97
C SER A 218 1.60 23.38 10.76
N GLY A 219 2.92 23.30 10.91
CA GLY A 219 3.88 23.46 9.81
C GLY A 219 3.85 22.33 8.77
N SER A 220 3.23 21.19 9.09
CA SER A 220 3.08 20.04 8.20
C SER A 220 1.83 20.11 7.33
N ILE A 221 1.04 21.19 7.39
CA ILE A 221 -0.15 21.38 6.56
C ILE A 221 0.27 21.84 5.16
N SER A 222 -0.07 21.04 4.14
CA SER A 222 0.31 21.30 2.75
C SER A 222 -0.30 22.60 2.22
N ALA A 223 0.47 23.33 1.42
CA ALA A 223 -0.03 24.49 0.67
C ALA A 223 -0.60 24.00 -0.66
N VAL A 224 -1.93 23.92 -0.74
CA VAL A 224 -2.66 23.33 -1.88
C VAL A 224 -3.24 24.44 -2.77
N ALA A 225 -3.20 24.23 -4.08
CA ALA A 225 -3.81 25.11 -5.07
C ALA A 225 -5.35 25.05 -4.99
N ALA A 226 -6.01 25.98 -5.68
CA ALA A 226 -7.48 26.09 -5.65
C ALA A 226 -8.22 24.86 -6.21
N ASP A 227 -7.54 24.00 -6.97
CA ASP A 227 -8.09 22.74 -7.48
C ASP A 227 -8.22 21.65 -6.40
N GLY A 228 -7.61 21.85 -5.23
CA GLY A 228 -7.60 20.90 -4.12
C GLY A 228 -6.77 19.64 -4.36
N LYS A 229 -6.01 19.56 -5.47
CA LYS A 229 -5.30 18.34 -5.91
C LYS A 229 -3.84 18.59 -6.27
N SER A 230 -3.46 19.85 -6.48
CA SER A 230 -2.09 20.24 -6.80
C SER A 230 -1.47 21.06 -5.67
N LEU A 231 -0.16 20.97 -5.49
CA LEU A 231 0.57 21.85 -4.59
C LEU A 231 0.74 23.25 -5.19
N GLN A 232 0.79 24.25 -4.32
CA GLN A 232 1.23 25.58 -4.71
C GLN A 232 2.73 25.55 -5.02
N ILE A 233 3.09 25.91 -6.25
CA ILE A 233 4.47 25.98 -6.71
C ILE A 233 5.17 27.18 -6.06
N ALA A 234 6.37 26.98 -5.52
CA ALA A 234 7.15 28.07 -4.95
C ALA A 234 7.68 28.99 -6.05
N SER A 235 7.80 30.29 -5.76
CA SER A 235 8.29 31.29 -6.73
C SER A 235 9.72 31.04 -7.22
N ASN A 236 10.52 30.29 -6.46
CA ASN A 236 11.89 29.89 -6.81
C ASN A 236 11.99 28.46 -7.36
N SER A 237 10.86 27.83 -7.71
CA SER A 237 10.86 26.54 -8.40
C SER A 237 11.45 26.69 -9.81
N PRO A 238 12.30 25.77 -10.28
CA PRO A 238 12.78 25.81 -11.65
C PRO A 238 11.60 25.76 -12.65
N ALA A 239 11.69 26.53 -13.74
CA ALA A 239 10.62 26.61 -14.73
C ALA A 239 10.49 25.31 -15.55
N SER A 240 11.61 24.63 -15.80
CA SER A 240 11.65 23.34 -16.49
C SER A 240 12.08 22.21 -15.55
N ALA A 241 11.57 21.01 -15.81
CA ALA A 241 12.06 19.75 -15.23
C ALA A 241 13.54 19.49 -15.53
N LEU A 242 14.06 20.02 -16.65
CA LEU A 242 15.46 19.91 -17.06
C LEU A 242 16.40 20.78 -16.21
N ASP A 243 15.87 21.83 -15.57
CA ASP A 243 16.66 22.80 -14.82
C ASP A 243 16.78 22.47 -13.32
N GLY A 244 15.98 21.52 -12.82
CA GLY A 244 16.08 21.06 -11.44
C GLY A 244 14.81 20.46 -10.85
N ILE A 245 14.98 19.98 -9.62
CA ILE A 245 13.92 19.44 -8.74
C ILE A 245 12.84 20.51 -8.50
N PRO A 246 11.53 20.16 -8.61
CA PRO A 246 10.45 21.10 -8.35
C PRO A 246 10.46 21.59 -6.90
N LYS A 247 10.00 22.82 -6.67
CA LYS A 247 9.85 23.39 -5.32
C LYS A 247 8.42 23.83 -5.08
N PHE A 248 7.91 23.51 -3.90
CA PHE A 248 6.55 23.84 -3.48
C PHE A 248 6.58 24.78 -2.29
N VAL A 249 5.54 25.59 -2.12
CA VAL A 249 5.39 26.47 -0.96
C VAL A 249 5.39 25.65 0.33
N ASN A 250 4.64 24.54 0.34
CA ASN A 250 4.76 23.50 1.36
C ASN A 250 4.20 22.16 0.85
N SER A 251 5.05 21.15 0.70
CA SER A 251 4.64 19.75 0.53
C SER A 251 4.61 19.07 1.90
N GLY A 252 3.49 19.23 2.60
CA GLY A 252 3.33 18.79 3.99
C GLY A 252 2.91 17.33 4.13
N ASN A 253 2.69 16.90 5.37
CA ASN A 253 2.16 15.56 5.68
C ASN A 253 0.66 15.55 5.91
N LEU A 254 0.05 16.72 6.07
CA LEU A 254 -1.36 16.90 6.32
C LEU A 254 -2.02 17.67 5.16
N THR A 255 -3.27 17.34 4.88
CA THR A 255 -4.14 18.15 4.04
C THR A 255 -4.59 19.42 4.77
N PRO A 256 -5.08 20.46 4.08
CA PRO A 256 -5.64 21.67 4.71
C PRO A 256 -6.81 21.39 5.65
N ASP A 257 -7.53 20.29 5.44
CA ASP A 257 -8.59 19.77 6.31
C ASP A 257 -8.11 18.64 7.24
N PHE A 258 -6.81 18.58 7.49
CA PHE A 258 -6.13 17.83 8.56
C PHE A 258 -6.12 16.31 8.48
N TYR A 259 -6.22 15.74 7.29
CA TYR A 259 -5.96 14.32 7.08
C TYR A 259 -4.48 14.05 6.86
N ALA A 260 -3.95 13.00 7.47
CA ALA A 260 -2.57 12.59 7.29
C ALA A 260 -2.43 11.79 5.98
N ILE A 261 -1.60 12.30 5.08
CA ILE A 261 -1.44 11.81 3.70
C ILE A 261 0.00 11.43 3.34
N ASN A 262 0.99 11.88 4.12
CA ASN A 262 2.38 11.43 4.00
C ASN A 262 2.90 11.01 5.39
N THR A 263 4.13 10.52 5.45
CA THR A 263 4.73 9.86 6.62
C THR A 263 4.54 10.62 7.94
N MET A 264 3.67 10.07 8.79
CA MET A 264 3.53 10.40 10.21
C MET A 264 3.98 9.21 11.04
N GLN A 265 4.39 9.42 12.29
CA GLN A 265 4.86 8.38 13.20
C GLN A 265 3.75 7.94 14.16
N PRO A 266 3.73 6.65 14.57
CA PRO A 266 2.74 6.16 15.51
C PRO A 266 2.90 6.83 16.88
N PRO A 267 1.79 6.99 17.64
CA PRO A 267 1.82 7.55 19.00
C PRO A 267 2.45 6.59 20.02
N TYR A 268 2.71 5.34 19.63
CA TYR A 268 3.23 4.26 20.48
C TYR A 268 4.54 3.72 19.93
N GLN A 269 5.48 3.35 20.80
CA GLN A 269 6.69 2.65 20.37
C GLN A 269 6.34 1.27 19.79
N PRO A 270 7.08 0.75 18.79
CA PRO A 270 8.19 1.40 18.11
C PRO A 270 7.68 2.55 17.24
N SER A 271 8.35 3.70 17.36
CA SER A 271 8.02 4.93 16.65
C SER A 271 9.30 5.59 16.15
N GLY A 272 9.21 6.36 15.07
CA GLY A 272 10.31 7.22 14.63
C GLY A 272 10.58 8.38 15.58
N ASN A 273 9.61 8.69 16.45
CA ASN A 273 9.75 9.71 17.47
C ASN A 273 10.05 9.05 18.80
N LYS A 274 11.13 9.50 19.45
CA LYS A 274 11.49 9.07 20.81
C LYS A 274 10.38 9.43 21.80
N ALA A 275 10.38 8.80 22.96
CA ALA A 275 9.55 9.24 24.08
C ALA A 275 9.94 10.66 24.52
N ALA A 276 8.96 11.41 25.04
CA ALA A 276 9.22 12.72 25.64
C ALA A 276 10.19 12.57 26.83
N SER A 277 11.00 13.60 27.11
CA SER A 277 11.92 13.59 28.24
C SER A 277 11.15 13.39 29.56
N GLY A 278 11.45 12.31 30.29
CA GLY A 278 10.74 11.93 31.52
C GLY A 278 9.33 11.36 31.31
N GLY A 279 8.91 11.13 30.06
CA GLY A 279 7.64 10.50 29.70
C GLY A 279 7.68 8.98 29.74
N ASP A 280 6.54 8.35 29.43
CA ASP A 280 6.44 6.89 29.32
C ASP A 280 7.30 6.39 28.12
N PRO A 281 8.27 5.48 28.34
CA PRO A 281 9.13 4.97 27.29
C PRO A 281 8.39 4.17 26.20
N ASN A 282 7.13 3.79 26.43
CA ASN A 282 6.31 3.09 25.44
C ASN A 282 5.53 4.03 24.51
N LEU A 283 5.58 5.34 24.77
CA LEU A 283 4.89 6.35 23.96
C LEU A 283 5.89 7.11 23.07
N ALA A 284 5.39 7.63 21.96
CA ALA A 284 6.10 8.64 21.18
C ALA A 284 5.84 10.03 21.77
N ASP A 285 6.81 10.94 21.66
CA ASP A 285 6.65 12.33 22.10
C ASP A 285 5.50 13.01 21.32
N PRO A 286 4.38 13.38 21.97
CA PRO A 286 3.26 14.03 21.30
C PRO A 286 3.59 15.47 20.85
N SER A 287 4.68 16.06 21.34
CA SER A 287 5.14 17.39 20.92
C SER A 287 5.92 17.36 19.60
N ALA A 288 6.33 16.19 19.10
CA ALA A 288 6.95 16.07 17.79
C ALA A 288 5.90 16.29 16.68
N ALA A 289 6.20 17.17 15.73
CA ALA A 289 5.30 17.56 14.64
C ALA A 289 4.80 16.40 13.76
N THR A 290 5.52 15.27 13.77
CA THR A 290 5.20 14.06 13.00
C THR A 290 4.48 12.99 13.82
N THR A 291 4.30 13.14 15.13
CA THR A 291 3.52 12.18 15.93
C THR A 291 2.04 12.34 15.61
N LEU A 292 1.44 11.30 15.01
CA LEU A 292 0.00 11.28 14.76
C LEU A 292 -0.73 10.86 16.03
N PRO A 293 -1.73 11.62 16.52
CA PRO A 293 -2.57 11.20 17.62
C PRO A 293 -3.23 9.85 17.36
N ALA A 294 -3.51 9.10 18.44
CA ALA A 294 -4.13 7.79 18.32
C ALA A 294 -5.46 7.87 17.57
N GLN A 295 -5.61 6.98 16.59
CA GLN A 295 -6.80 6.85 15.76
C GLN A 295 -7.82 5.95 16.46
N THR A 296 -9.10 6.22 16.19
CA THR A 296 -10.23 5.46 16.77
C THR A 296 -11.23 4.98 15.72
N GLN A 297 -10.92 5.24 14.45
CA GLN A 297 -11.73 4.82 13.32
C GLN A 297 -11.80 3.28 13.29
N GLN A 298 -12.93 2.71 12.89
CA GLN A 298 -13.04 1.25 12.77
C GLN A 298 -12.14 0.74 11.63
N ASN A 299 -11.39 -0.32 11.91
CA ASN A 299 -10.57 -1.03 10.93
C ASN A 299 -10.95 -2.53 10.84
N ILE A 300 -10.32 -3.26 9.93
CA ILE A 300 -10.60 -4.69 9.70
C ILE A 300 -10.28 -5.56 10.92
N GLY A 301 -9.30 -5.18 11.73
CA GLY A 301 -8.95 -5.85 12.98
C GLY A 301 -10.10 -5.84 13.96
N ASP A 302 -10.78 -4.70 14.12
CA ASP A 302 -11.97 -4.58 14.98
C ASP A 302 -13.09 -5.52 14.52
N LEU A 303 -13.34 -5.59 13.21
CA LEU A 303 -14.37 -6.45 12.64
C LEU A 303 -14.05 -7.94 12.84
N MET A 304 -12.79 -8.34 12.63
CA MET A 304 -12.35 -9.72 12.85
C MET A 304 -12.44 -10.10 14.33
N THR A 305 -11.94 -9.26 15.24
CA THR A 305 -12.04 -9.49 16.68
C THR A 305 -13.49 -9.63 17.14
N ASN A 306 -14.39 -8.75 16.69
CA ASN A 306 -15.82 -8.82 17.04
C ASN A 306 -16.51 -10.08 16.51
N ALA A 307 -16.04 -10.62 15.38
CA ALA A 307 -16.56 -11.85 14.78
C ALA A 307 -15.87 -13.13 15.31
N GLY A 308 -14.91 -13.02 16.22
CA GLY A 308 -14.11 -14.15 16.70
C GLY A 308 -13.20 -14.77 15.63
N VAL A 309 -12.87 -14.01 14.58
CA VAL A 309 -11.91 -14.41 13.55
C VAL A 309 -10.51 -14.12 14.07
N SER A 310 -9.66 -15.15 14.20
CA SER A 310 -8.29 -14.93 14.67
C SER A 310 -7.48 -14.20 13.61
N TRP A 311 -6.71 -13.21 14.04
CA TRP A 311 -5.87 -12.43 13.13
C TRP A 311 -4.60 -11.93 13.82
N ALA A 312 -3.58 -11.59 13.03
CA ALA A 312 -2.39 -10.91 13.52
C ALA A 312 -1.69 -10.11 12.42
N TRP A 313 -0.97 -9.08 12.84
CA TRP A 313 0.03 -8.35 12.08
C TRP A 313 1.42 -8.74 12.57
N TYR A 314 2.22 -9.34 11.70
CA TYR A 314 3.61 -9.71 11.95
C TYR A 314 4.54 -8.65 11.35
N GLY A 315 5.17 -7.85 12.22
CA GLY A 315 6.19 -6.89 11.82
C GLY A 315 7.58 -7.53 11.85
N GLY A 316 8.29 -7.58 10.72
CA GLY A 316 9.69 -8.03 10.70
C GLY A 316 10.55 -7.20 11.67
N ALA A 317 11.32 -7.86 12.53
CA ALA A 317 12.12 -7.27 13.59
C ALA A 317 11.37 -6.36 14.59
N TRP A 318 10.05 -6.55 14.77
CA TRP A 318 9.23 -5.75 15.68
C TRP A 318 9.73 -5.76 17.13
N ASN A 319 10.06 -6.93 17.68
CA ASN A 319 10.55 -6.99 19.07
C ASN A 319 11.91 -6.31 19.23
N GLN A 320 12.78 -6.43 18.23
CA GLN A 320 14.08 -5.75 18.24
C GLN A 320 13.88 -4.23 18.22
N ALA A 321 12.93 -3.72 17.43
CA ALA A 321 12.58 -2.30 17.38
C ALA A 321 11.95 -1.82 18.70
N LEU A 322 11.08 -2.62 19.33
CA LEU A 322 10.51 -2.32 20.65
C LEU A 322 11.61 -2.19 21.70
N GLN A 323 12.50 -3.17 21.76
CA GLN A 323 13.63 -3.16 22.70
C GLN A 323 14.53 -1.95 22.44
N ALA A 324 14.85 -1.67 21.18
CA ALA A 324 15.69 -0.53 20.81
C ALA A 324 15.07 0.82 21.23
N ALA A 325 13.76 0.99 21.06
CA ALA A 325 13.05 2.18 21.52
C ALA A 325 13.13 2.36 23.05
N GLN A 326 13.04 1.25 23.80
CA GLN A 326 13.08 1.25 25.27
C GLN A 326 14.51 1.43 25.84
N SER A 327 15.51 0.82 25.21
CA SER A 327 16.91 0.90 25.63
C SER A 327 17.65 2.12 25.08
N GLY A 328 17.06 2.82 24.10
CA GLY A 328 17.73 3.89 23.36
C GLY A 328 18.80 3.37 22.39
N THR A 329 18.75 2.10 22.00
CA THR A 329 19.67 1.52 21.01
C THR A 329 19.41 2.18 19.65
N ALA A 330 20.46 2.75 19.06
CA ALA A 330 20.42 3.33 17.73
C ALA A 330 20.37 2.25 16.63
N ASP A 331 20.17 2.67 15.39
CA ASP A 331 20.41 1.87 14.18
C ASP A 331 19.51 0.63 13.97
N VAL A 332 18.42 0.50 14.74
CA VAL A 332 17.37 -0.52 14.51
C VAL A 332 16.15 0.07 13.80
N ILE A 333 15.62 1.17 14.34
CA ILE A 333 14.56 1.98 13.73
C ILE A 333 15.21 2.99 12.79
N TYR A 334 14.80 3.01 11.52
CA TYR A 334 15.48 3.79 10.47
C TYR A 334 17.01 3.58 10.48
N GLY A 335 17.41 2.32 10.65
CA GLY A 335 18.80 1.89 10.71
C GLY A 335 19.54 1.97 9.36
N PRO A 336 20.83 1.64 9.34
CA PRO A 336 21.63 1.69 8.13
C PRO A 336 21.07 0.74 7.06
N ASN A 337 21.14 1.22 5.81
CA ASN A 337 20.73 0.50 4.62
C ASN A 337 21.42 -0.86 4.53
N MET A 338 20.70 -1.89 4.07
CA MET A 338 21.17 -3.25 3.83
C MET A 338 21.70 -4.06 5.03
N THR A 339 22.34 -3.43 6.01
CA THR A 339 23.12 -4.14 7.06
C THR A 339 22.43 -4.23 8.41
N ALA A 340 21.29 -3.54 8.58
CA ALA A 340 20.43 -3.65 9.74
C ALA A 340 19.00 -3.99 9.29
N PRO A 341 18.13 -4.48 10.20
CA PRO A 341 16.72 -4.69 9.88
C PRO A 341 16.03 -3.43 9.35
N ASN A 342 16.54 -2.25 9.71
CA ASN A 342 16.03 -0.95 9.27
C ASN A 342 14.50 -0.86 9.43
N PHE A 343 14.02 -1.12 10.64
CA PHE A 343 12.61 -1.17 10.96
C PHE A 343 11.94 0.17 10.61
N GLN A 344 10.79 0.10 9.92
CA GLN A 344 10.01 1.25 9.48
C GLN A 344 8.71 1.35 10.32
N PRO A 345 8.67 2.18 11.37
CA PRO A 345 7.48 2.31 12.22
C PRO A 345 6.22 2.76 11.50
N HIS A 346 6.39 3.56 10.45
CA HIS A 346 5.27 4.08 9.68
C HIS A 346 4.61 3.06 8.75
N HIS A 347 5.18 1.85 8.64
CA HIS A 347 4.60 0.71 7.93
C HIS A 347 3.77 -0.20 8.84
N GLN A 348 3.52 0.20 10.09
CA GLN A 348 2.85 -0.62 11.11
C GLN A 348 1.45 -0.04 11.43
N PRO A 349 0.45 -0.20 10.55
CA PRO A 349 -0.74 0.64 10.55
C PRO A 349 -1.61 0.47 11.81
N PHE A 350 -1.66 -0.73 12.37
CA PHE A 350 -2.40 -0.98 13.61
C PHE A 350 -1.76 -0.30 14.83
N ASN A 351 -0.46 0.01 14.82
CA ASN A 351 0.23 0.72 15.92
C ASN A 351 -0.20 2.20 16.06
N TYR A 352 -1.12 2.66 15.22
CA TYR A 352 -1.72 4.00 15.29
C TYR A 352 -3.05 4.04 16.05
N TYR A 353 -3.63 2.89 16.40
CA TYR A 353 -5.00 2.82 16.92
C TYR A 353 -5.06 2.69 18.43
N ALA A 354 -5.98 3.40 19.07
CA ALA A 354 -6.08 3.51 20.52
C ALA A 354 -6.27 2.15 21.22
N ASN A 355 -6.97 1.21 20.59
CA ASN A 355 -7.15 -0.14 21.11
C ASN A 355 -5.87 -1.01 21.05
N GLN A 356 -4.82 -0.54 20.36
CA GLN A 356 -3.50 -1.18 20.29
C GLN A 356 -2.45 -0.46 21.15
N ALA A 357 -2.88 0.40 22.08
CA ALA A 357 -1.98 1.06 23.03
C ALA A 357 -1.13 0.03 23.82
N PRO A 358 0.11 0.38 24.21
CA PRO A 358 0.95 -0.46 25.06
C PRO A 358 0.21 -0.97 26.31
N GLY A 359 0.39 -2.24 26.63
CA GLY A 359 -0.27 -2.91 27.76
C GLY A 359 -1.70 -3.40 27.48
N SER A 360 -2.31 -3.06 26.34
CA SER A 360 -3.62 -3.61 25.98
C SER A 360 -3.53 -5.10 25.60
N THR A 361 -4.58 -5.86 25.93
CA THR A 361 -4.72 -7.27 25.52
C THR A 361 -4.74 -7.41 24.00
N SER A 362 -5.43 -6.50 23.29
CA SER A 362 -5.50 -6.50 21.83
C SER A 362 -4.12 -6.39 21.20
N ARG A 363 -3.26 -5.47 21.69
CA ARG A 363 -1.89 -5.32 21.19
C ARG A 363 -1.09 -6.60 21.35
N ALA A 364 -1.13 -7.20 22.54
CA ALA A 364 -0.38 -8.43 22.83
C ALA A 364 -0.85 -9.63 21.99
N GLN A 365 -2.12 -9.67 21.60
CA GLN A 365 -2.69 -10.75 20.78
C GLN A 365 -2.43 -10.58 19.28
N HIS A 366 -2.39 -9.33 18.80
CA HIS A 366 -2.48 -9.05 17.37
C HIS A 366 -1.26 -8.36 16.77
N LEU A 367 -0.43 -7.66 17.54
CA LEU A 367 0.83 -7.07 17.04
C LEU A 367 1.98 -7.98 17.42
N LEU A 368 2.31 -8.89 16.52
CA LEU A 368 3.26 -9.97 16.77
C LEU A 368 4.60 -9.70 16.09
N ASP A 369 5.63 -10.31 16.65
CA ASP A 369 6.96 -10.25 16.09
C ASP A 369 7.09 -11.19 14.90
N GLY A 370 7.48 -10.64 13.75
CA GLY A 370 7.90 -11.43 12.61
C GLY A 370 9.31 -12.01 12.80
N GLY A 371 10.09 -11.51 13.77
CA GLY A 371 11.49 -11.86 13.98
C GLY A 371 12.40 -11.19 12.95
N THR A 372 13.70 -11.15 13.23
CA THR A 372 14.72 -10.76 12.25
C THR A 372 14.70 -11.76 11.09
N ASP A 373 14.71 -11.25 9.88
CA ASP A 373 14.61 -12.01 8.62
C ASP A 373 13.36 -12.91 8.55
N GLY A 374 12.28 -12.51 9.24
CA GLY A 374 11.02 -13.24 9.26
C GLY A 374 11.02 -14.54 10.08
N SER A 375 12.06 -14.77 10.89
CA SER A 375 12.28 -16.04 11.61
C SER A 375 11.09 -16.50 12.49
N GLU A 376 10.47 -15.62 13.26
CA GLU A 376 9.32 -15.99 14.10
C GLU A 376 8.03 -16.18 13.28
N PHE A 377 7.86 -15.43 12.18
CA PHE A 377 6.74 -15.65 11.27
C PHE A 377 6.87 -17.01 10.55
N ILE A 378 8.07 -17.33 10.04
CA ILE A 378 8.37 -18.62 9.40
C ILE A 378 8.16 -19.78 10.37
N LYS A 379 8.58 -19.64 11.63
CA LYS A 379 8.32 -20.64 12.67
C LYS A 379 6.82 -20.87 12.91
N ALA A 380 5.99 -19.82 12.90
CA ALA A 380 4.54 -19.97 13.01
C ALA A 380 3.92 -20.64 11.76
N ILE A 381 4.46 -20.34 10.58
CA ILE A 381 4.10 -21.01 9.32
C ILE A 381 4.39 -22.51 9.41
N ASP A 382 5.63 -22.87 9.76
CA ASP A 382 6.09 -24.26 9.80
C ASP A 382 5.34 -25.10 10.85
N ALA A 383 4.99 -24.47 11.98
CA ALA A 383 4.19 -25.09 13.03
C ALA A 383 2.70 -25.22 12.65
N GLY A 384 2.24 -24.56 11.59
CA GLY A 384 0.83 -24.52 11.21
C GLY A 384 -0.05 -23.78 12.21
N THR A 385 0.50 -22.77 12.88
CA THR A 385 -0.16 -22.01 13.95
C THR A 385 -0.60 -20.61 13.53
N LEU A 386 -0.55 -20.29 12.23
CA LEU A 386 -1.03 -18.99 11.76
C LEU A 386 -2.50 -18.79 12.10
N PRO A 387 -2.91 -17.56 12.47
CA PRO A 387 -4.32 -17.19 12.59
C PRO A 387 -5.04 -17.29 11.24
N GLN A 388 -6.37 -17.11 11.27
CA GLN A 388 -7.19 -17.15 10.05
C GLN A 388 -6.83 -16.01 9.08
N VAL A 389 -6.38 -14.86 9.59
CA VAL A 389 -5.87 -13.76 8.77
C VAL A 389 -4.52 -13.28 9.32
N SER A 390 -3.46 -13.43 8.53
CA SER A 390 -2.11 -12.98 8.88
C SER A 390 -1.66 -11.90 7.89
N PHE A 391 -1.28 -10.74 8.41
CA PHE A 391 -0.52 -9.75 7.64
C PHE A 391 0.95 -9.88 7.99
N TYR A 392 1.83 -9.80 7.00
CA TYR A 392 3.27 -9.82 7.19
C TYR A 392 3.91 -8.65 6.45
N LYS A 393 4.67 -7.85 7.20
CA LYS A 393 5.50 -6.77 6.64
C LYS A 393 6.97 -7.12 6.85
N PRO A 394 7.71 -7.43 5.77
CA PRO A 394 9.15 -7.60 5.86
C PRO A 394 9.83 -6.38 6.48
N GLN A 395 10.94 -6.62 7.18
CA GLN A 395 11.79 -5.55 7.71
C GLN A 395 12.40 -4.73 6.55
N GLY A 396 12.91 -3.53 6.86
CA GLY A 396 13.37 -2.55 5.87
C GLY A 396 14.36 -3.12 4.85
N ASN A 397 15.44 -3.76 5.29
CA ASN A 397 16.44 -4.28 4.33
C ASN A 397 15.93 -5.45 3.47
N LEU A 398 14.70 -5.95 3.64
CA LEU A 398 14.13 -7.08 2.91
C LEU A 398 12.75 -6.77 2.28
N ASN A 399 12.39 -5.50 2.12
CA ASN A 399 11.07 -5.10 1.63
C ASN A 399 11.05 -4.57 0.19
N GLU A 400 12.20 -4.47 -0.48
CA GLU A 400 12.41 -3.94 -1.84
C GLU A 400 12.36 -2.41 -2.02
N HIS A 401 12.18 -1.59 -0.97
CA HIS A 401 12.18 -0.13 -1.10
C HIS A 401 13.48 0.43 -1.72
N ALA A 402 13.36 1.31 -2.72
CA ALA A 402 14.53 1.99 -3.29
C ALA A 402 15.23 2.89 -2.25
N GLY A 403 16.52 3.13 -2.39
CA GLY A 403 17.28 4.02 -1.50
C GLY A 403 17.83 3.38 -0.23
N TYR A 404 17.20 2.33 0.32
CA TYR A 404 17.75 1.61 1.47
C TYR A 404 17.80 0.08 1.36
N THR A 405 17.13 -0.51 0.36
CA THR A 405 17.33 -1.89 -0.04
C THR A 405 17.32 -2.07 -1.56
N ASP A 406 17.48 -3.31 -2.01
CA ASP A 406 17.48 -3.72 -3.41
C ASP A 406 16.32 -4.68 -3.70
N VAL A 407 16.04 -4.92 -4.99
CA VAL A 407 14.93 -5.77 -5.44
C VAL A 407 15.22 -7.23 -5.12
N SER A 408 16.43 -7.70 -5.44
CA SER A 408 16.79 -9.12 -5.33
C SER A 408 16.66 -9.64 -3.89
N SER A 409 17.07 -8.86 -2.89
CA SER A 409 17.06 -9.25 -1.48
C SER A 409 15.64 -9.43 -0.95
N GLY A 410 14.74 -8.50 -1.26
CA GLY A 410 13.33 -8.60 -0.87
C GLY A 410 12.57 -9.68 -1.64
N ASP A 411 12.80 -9.81 -2.95
CA ASP A 411 12.17 -10.84 -3.79
C ASP A 411 12.52 -12.25 -3.28
N GLN A 412 13.80 -12.50 -3.01
CA GLN A 412 14.28 -13.78 -2.45
C GLN A 412 13.67 -14.06 -1.07
N HIS A 413 13.61 -13.06 -0.21
CA HIS A 413 13.01 -13.20 1.13
C HIS A 413 11.53 -13.58 1.05
N ILE A 414 10.75 -12.86 0.24
CA ILE A 414 9.32 -13.13 0.08
C ILE A 414 9.11 -14.51 -0.57
N ALA A 415 9.91 -14.88 -1.56
CA ALA A 415 9.83 -16.21 -2.17
C ALA A 415 10.17 -17.33 -1.16
N ASN A 416 11.13 -17.10 -0.25
CA ASN A 416 11.43 -18.03 0.84
C ASN A 416 10.23 -18.19 1.79
N VAL A 417 9.60 -17.08 2.20
CA VAL A 417 8.38 -17.11 3.01
C VAL A 417 7.25 -17.88 2.30
N ILE A 418 7.05 -17.67 0.99
CA ILE A 418 6.06 -18.43 0.20
C ILE A 418 6.39 -19.92 0.17
N ALA A 419 7.66 -20.31 0.03
CA ALA A 419 8.06 -21.71 0.05
C ALA A 419 7.70 -22.39 1.39
N HIS A 420 7.92 -21.71 2.52
CA HIS A 420 7.47 -22.18 3.83
C HIS A 420 5.94 -22.28 3.91
N LEU A 421 5.20 -21.27 3.40
CA LEU A 421 3.73 -21.30 3.36
C LEU A 421 3.20 -22.49 2.55
N GLN A 422 3.83 -22.80 1.41
CA GLN A 422 3.50 -23.96 0.56
C GLN A 422 3.78 -25.29 1.24
N ALA A 423 4.82 -25.37 2.08
CA ALA A 423 5.16 -26.55 2.87
C ALA A 423 4.32 -26.70 4.15
N SER A 424 3.63 -25.63 4.58
CA SER A 424 2.92 -25.61 5.86
C SER A 424 1.75 -26.59 5.95
N PRO A 425 1.39 -27.07 7.16
CA PRO A 425 0.19 -27.89 7.38
C PRO A 425 -1.12 -27.21 6.97
N GLN A 426 -1.13 -25.86 6.89
CA GLN A 426 -2.30 -25.05 6.58
C GLN A 426 -2.45 -24.76 5.07
N TRP A 427 -1.44 -25.05 4.25
CA TRP A 427 -1.38 -24.69 2.83
C TRP A 427 -2.65 -25.05 2.04
N LYS A 428 -3.18 -26.27 2.25
CA LYS A 428 -4.33 -26.83 1.50
C LYS A 428 -5.57 -25.93 1.48
N ASN A 429 -5.71 -25.01 2.44
CA ASN A 429 -6.84 -24.11 2.56
C ASN A 429 -6.41 -22.63 2.62
N MET A 430 -5.23 -22.30 2.10
CA MET A 430 -4.63 -20.97 2.23
C MET A 430 -4.77 -20.16 0.94
N VAL A 431 -5.02 -18.86 1.08
CA VAL A 431 -4.83 -17.85 0.02
C VAL A 431 -3.76 -16.87 0.47
N VAL A 432 -2.70 -16.74 -0.31
CA VAL A 432 -1.62 -15.78 -0.10
C VAL A 432 -1.74 -14.68 -1.13
N VAL A 433 -1.80 -13.43 -0.67
CA VAL A 433 -1.73 -12.23 -1.51
C VAL A 433 -0.37 -11.59 -1.26
N VAL A 434 0.44 -11.49 -2.31
CA VAL A 434 1.69 -10.72 -2.29
C VAL A 434 1.44 -9.46 -3.10
N THR A 435 1.62 -8.30 -2.52
CA THR A 435 1.51 -7.04 -3.25
C THR A 435 2.43 -6.00 -2.62
N TYR A 436 2.48 -4.83 -3.23
CA TYR A 436 3.28 -3.71 -2.80
C TYR A 436 2.35 -2.69 -2.15
N ASP A 437 2.91 -1.81 -1.36
CA ASP A 437 2.14 -0.73 -0.76
C ASP A 437 1.80 0.37 -1.76
N GLU A 438 2.79 0.80 -2.54
CA GLU A 438 2.67 1.86 -3.54
C GLU A 438 3.77 1.78 -4.61
N ASN A 439 3.80 2.73 -5.54
CA ASN A 439 4.58 2.66 -6.77
C ASN A 439 6.04 3.13 -6.65
N GLY A 440 6.45 3.72 -5.53
CA GLY A 440 7.81 4.19 -5.27
C GLY A 440 8.22 5.38 -6.12
N GLY A 441 7.25 6.11 -6.67
CA GLY A 441 7.48 7.20 -7.61
C GLY A 441 7.80 6.74 -9.04
N PHE A 442 7.88 5.42 -9.27
CA PHE A 442 8.06 4.87 -10.61
C PHE A 442 6.78 4.99 -11.44
N TRP A 443 6.97 5.31 -12.71
CA TRP A 443 5.90 5.46 -13.68
C TRP A 443 5.21 4.13 -13.97
N ASP A 444 3.93 4.22 -14.34
CA ASP A 444 3.17 3.13 -14.94
C ASP A 444 2.30 3.72 -16.05
N HIS A 445 2.17 3.01 -17.17
CA HIS A 445 1.43 3.51 -18.32
C HIS A 445 -0.09 3.45 -18.15
N VAL A 446 -0.60 2.62 -17.22
CA VAL A 446 -2.04 2.44 -17.05
C VAL A 446 -2.60 3.55 -16.17
N SER A 447 -3.59 4.26 -16.71
CA SER A 447 -4.32 5.26 -15.94
C SER A 447 -5.02 4.59 -14.76
N PRO A 448 -4.87 5.11 -13.52
CA PRO A 448 -5.71 4.67 -12.43
C PRO A 448 -7.18 5.02 -12.68
N PRO A 449 -8.12 4.19 -12.22
CA PRO A 449 -9.54 4.53 -12.29
C PRO A 449 -9.84 5.72 -11.37
N LYS A 450 -10.85 6.51 -11.73
CA LYS A 450 -11.24 7.70 -10.96
C LYS A 450 -12.11 7.29 -9.78
N GLY A 451 -11.50 7.18 -8.60
CA GLY A 451 -12.18 6.86 -7.35
C GLY A 451 -12.53 8.11 -6.52
N ASP A 452 -12.38 7.97 -5.20
CA ASP A 452 -12.56 9.05 -4.25
C ASP A 452 -11.35 10.00 -4.23
N ARG A 453 -11.34 10.97 -3.33
CA ARG A 453 -10.24 11.94 -3.25
C ARG A 453 -8.90 11.33 -2.80
N TRP A 454 -8.92 10.13 -2.25
CA TRP A 454 -7.72 9.46 -1.76
C TRP A 454 -7.02 8.68 -2.85
N GLY A 455 -7.74 8.19 -3.85
CA GLY A 455 -7.18 7.36 -4.90
C GLY A 455 -8.26 6.64 -5.72
N PRO A 456 -7.91 5.50 -6.34
CA PRO A 456 -6.61 4.84 -6.28
C PRO A 456 -5.50 5.61 -7.01
N GLY A 457 -4.25 5.27 -6.68
CA GLY A 457 -3.06 5.80 -7.33
C GLY A 457 -2.49 4.85 -8.39
N THR A 458 -1.23 5.05 -8.75
CA THR A 458 -0.49 4.26 -9.74
C THR A 458 -0.63 2.73 -9.54
N ARG A 459 -0.60 1.98 -10.64
CA ARG A 459 -0.67 0.52 -10.62
C ARG A 459 0.57 -0.11 -9.97
N ILE A 460 0.36 -1.20 -9.23
CA ILE A 460 1.40 -1.93 -8.47
C ILE A 460 1.30 -3.44 -8.74
N PRO A 461 2.37 -4.22 -8.54
CA PRO A 461 2.30 -5.67 -8.68
C PRO A 461 1.42 -6.34 -7.62
N ALA A 462 0.70 -7.39 -8.02
CA ALA A 462 -0.01 -8.27 -7.10
C ALA A 462 -0.04 -9.72 -7.59
N LEU A 463 0.36 -10.65 -6.74
CA LEU A 463 0.32 -12.09 -7.00
C LEU A 463 -0.69 -12.75 -6.04
N ILE A 464 -1.49 -13.67 -6.57
CA ILE A 464 -2.39 -14.51 -5.78
C ILE A 464 -1.86 -15.94 -5.84
N VAL A 465 -1.36 -16.43 -4.71
CA VAL A 465 -0.66 -17.71 -4.57
C VAL A 465 -1.47 -18.63 -3.65
N SER A 466 -1.99 -19.73 -4.20
CA SER A 466 -2.91 -20.62 -3.47
C SER A 466 -3.08 -21.98 -4.17
N PRO A 467 -3.44 -23.06 -3.46
CA PRO A 467 -4.00 -24.25 -4.11
C PRO A 467 -5.23 -23.94 -4.96
N TYR A 468 -6.01 -22.92 -4.58
CA TYR A 468 -7.19 -22.48 -5.30
C TYR A 468 -6.88 -21.52 -6.45
N ALA A 469 -5.70 -20.91 -6.49
CA ALA A 469 -5.40 -19.91 -7.50
C ALA A 469 -5.32 -20.55 -8.89
N LYS A 470 -5.89 -19.85 -9.88
CA LYS A 470 -5.71 -20.19 -11.30
C LYS A 470 -4.20 -20.19 -11.60
N LYS A 471 -3.76 -21.18 -12.40
CA LYS A 471 -2.34 -21.41 -12.71
C LYS A 471 -1.96 -20.76 -14.02
N GLY A 472 -0.81 -20.09 -14.06
CA GLY A 472 -0.34 -19.36 -15.24
C GLY A 472 -1.35 -18.36 -15.77
N PHE A 473 -2.08 -17.70 -14.86
CA PHE A 473 -3.20 -16.83 -15.19
C PHE A 473 -2.83 -15.37 -14.97
N VAL A 474 -3.18 -14.51 -15.93
CA VAL A 474 -3.13 -13.06 -15.73
C VAL A 474 -4.55 -12.56 -15.49
N ASP A 475 -4.79 -11.98 -14.32
CA ASP A 475 -6.08 -11.44 -13.94
C ASP A 475 -6.17 -9.95 -14.26
N HIS A 476 -7.04 -9.61 -15.21
CA HIS A 476 -7.28 -8.24 -15.67
C HIS A 476 -8.38 -7.51 -14.89
N THR A 477 -8.95 -8.15 -13.86
CA THR A 477 -9.97 -7.52 -13.02
C THR A 477 -9.40 -6.30 -12.31
N GLN A 478 -10.16 -5.20 -12.30
CA GLN A 478 -9.76 -3.98 -11.61
C GLN A 478 -9.78 -4.19 -10.09
N TYR A 479 -8.62 -4.09 -9.46
CA TYR A 479 -8.44 -4.18 -8.02
C TYR A 479 -7.73 -2.94 -7.49
N ASP A 480 -7.84 -2.72 -6.20
CA ASP A 480 -6.94 -1.87 -5.44
C ASP A 480 -6.53 -2.55 -4.13
N THR A 481 -5.62 -1.94 -3.35
CA THR A 481 -5.22 -2.43 -2.02
C THR A 481 -6.41 -2.87 -1.15
N ALA A 482 -7.54 -2.15 -1.21
CA ALA A 482 -8.72 -2.45 -0.41
C ALA A 482 -9.55 -3.64 -0.92
N SER A 483 -9.22 -4.19 -2.09
CA SER A 483 -9.76 -5.47 -2.59
C SER A 483 -9.38 -6.65 -1.68
N ILE A 484 -8.28 -6.54 -0.94
CA ILE A 484 -7.91 -7.48 0.13
C ILE A 484 -8.95 -7.45 1.26
N LEU A 485 -9.40 -6.25 1.66
CA LEU A 485 -10.45 -6.10 2.66
C LEU A 485 -11.80 -6.64 2.17
N ARG A 486 -12.12 -6.45 0.88
CA ARG A 486 -13.31 -7.06 0.26
C ARG A 486 -13.25 -8.58 0.33
N PHE A 487 -12.10 -9.17 0.01
CA PHE A 487 -11.91 -10.61 0.12
C PHE A 487 -12.09 -11.11 1.56
N ILE A 488 -11.45 -10.47 2.55
CA ILE A 488 -11.54 -10.86 3.96
C ILE A 488 -12.97 -10.70 4.49
N THR A 489 -13.61 -9.55 4.26
CA THR A 489 -14.97 -9.29 4.73
C THR A 489 -15.96 -10.27 4.12
N ARG A 490 -15.87 -10.51 2.81
CA ARG A 490 -16.71 -11.51 2.13
C ARG A 490 -16.42 -12.90 2.65
N ARG A 491 -15.15 -13.30 2.77
CA ARG A 491 -14.76 -14.63 3.24
C ARG A 491 -15.32 -14.93 4.62
N PHE A 492 -15.16 -14.02 5.57
CA PHE A 492 -15.52 -14.26 6.97
C PHE A 492 -16.89 -13.68 7.35
N SER A 493 -17.70 -13.26 6.37
CA SER A 493 -19.03 -12.65 6.58
C SER A 493 -18.99 -11.47 7.55
N LEU A 494 -17.96 -10.63 7.45
CA LEU A 494 -17.81 -9.44 8.26
C LEU A 494 -18.64 -8.29 7.68
N PRO A 495 -19.09 -7.33 8.51
CA PRO A 495 -19.68 -6.10 8.01
C PRO A 495 -18.75 -5.37 7.04
N ARG A 496 -19.34 -4.67 6.08
CA ARG A 496 -18.58 -3.85 5.13
C ARG A 496 -18.07 -2.58 5.81
N LEU A 497 -16.78 -2.28 5.67
CA LEU A 497 -16.18 -1.03 6.12
C LEU A 497 -16.72 0.17 5.34
N THR A 498 -16.95 1.29 6.02
CA THR A 498 -17.45 2.54 5.41
C THR A 498 -16.55 3.02 4.26
N GLY A 499 -15.23 2.92 4.41
CA GLY A 499 -14.27 3.30 3.36
C GLY A 499 -14.47 2.50 2.06
N LEU A 500 -14.78 1.21 2.15
CA LEU A 500 -15.09 0.38 0.98
C LEU A 500 -16.36 0.85 0.26
N GLN A 501 -17.36 1.30 1.01
CA GLN A 501 -18.61 1.84 0.46
C GLN A 501 -18.36 3.18 -0.25
N GLN A 502 -17.63 4.09 0.41
CA GLN A 502 -17.26 5.39 -0.17
C GLN A 502 -16.47 5.23 -1.48
N ARG A 503 -15.52 4.28 -1.53
CA ARG A 503 -14.76 3.96 -2.74
C ARG A 503 -15.68 3.51 -3.89
N ASP A 504 -16.64 2.62 -3.62
CA ASP A 504 -17.57 2.15 -4.66
C ASP A 504 -18.52 3.23 -5.14
N ASP A 505 -19.03 4.06 -4.24
CA ASP A 505 -19.92 5.16 -4.60
C ASP A 505 -19.18 6.20 -5.45
N ALA A 506 -17.92 6.49 -5.12
CA ALA A 506 -17.08 7.38 -5.91
C ALA A 506 -16.74 6.80 -7.29
N LEU A 507 -16.40 5.50 -7.39
CA LEU A 507 -16.17 4.84 -8.68
C LEU A 507 -17.43 4.90 -9.56
N LYS A 508 -18.59 4.56 -9.00
CA LYS A 508 -19.88 4.63 -9.71
C LYS A 508 -20.21 6.05 -10.17
N ALA A 509 -19.99 7.05 -9.31
CA ALA A 509 -20.20 8.46 -9.65
C ALA A 509 -19.29 8.93 -10.79
N ASN A 510 -18.12 8.29 -10.96
CA ASN A 510 -17.20 8.54 -12.07
C ASN A 510 -17.39 7.58 -13.27
N GLY A 511 -18.48 6.79 -13.29
CA GLY A 511 -18.81 5.88 -14.39
C GLY A 511 -18.02 4.55 -14.41
N ALA A 512 -17.29 4.24 -13.34
CA ALA A 512 -16.57 2.98 -13.17
C ALA A 512 -17.37 1.94 -12.36
N GLN A 513 -16.96 0.68 -12.44
CA GLN A 513 -17.49 -0.39 -11.59
C GLN A 513 -16.77 -0.42 -10.24
N PRO A 514 -17.40 -0.95 -9.18
CA PRO A 514 -16.72 -1.36 -7.96
C PRO A 514 -15.44 -2.16 -8.21
N MET A 515 -14.47 -2.02 -7.31
CA MET A 515 -13.28 -2.89 -7.29
C MET A 515 -13.68 -4.34 -7.04
N GLY A 516 -12.95 -5.26 -7.66
CA GLY A 516 -13.12 -6.69 -7.43
C GLY A 516 -12.67 -7.12 -6.02
N ASP A 517 -12.87 -8.39 -5.70
CA ASP A 517 -12.60 -8.97 -4.37
C ASP A 517 -11.63 -10.15 -4.42
N LEU A 518 -10.76 -10.21 -5.43
CA LEU A 518 -9.76 -11.26 -5.69
C LEU A 518 -10.33 -12.64 -6.02
N THR A 519 -11.66 -12.84 -6.01
CA THR A 519 -12.24 -14.17 -6.28
C THR A 519 -12.07 -14.61 -7.74
N ASN A 520 -11.90 -13.69 -8.69
CA ASN A 520 -11.61 -14.06 -10.08
C ASN A 520 -10.24 -14.74 -10.24
N ALA A 521 -9.30 -14.51 -9.33
CA ALA A 521 -8.01 -15.21 -9.33
C ALA A 521 -8.13 -16.68 -8.88
N LEU A 522 -9.28 -17.11 -8.35
CA LEU A 522 -9.46 -18.40 -7.70
C LEU A 522 -10.41 -19.33 -8.48
N THR A 523 -10.14 -20.63 -8.41
CA THR A 523 -11.03 -21.72 -8.79
C THR A 523 -11.53 -22.37 -7.51
N LEU A 524 -12.63 -21.83 -6.97
CA LEU A 524 -13.28 -22.35 -5.78
C LEU A 524 -14.28 -23.43 -6.22
N SER A 525 -14.07 -24.69 -5.83
CA SER A 525 -15.00 -25.77 -6.17
C SER A 525 -16.38 -25.47 -5.58
N PRO A 526 -17.48 -25.64 -6.34
CA PRO A 526 -18.83 -25.49 -5.80
C PRO A 526 -19.15 -26.52 -4.72
N ASN A 527 -18.46 -27.66 -4.70
CA ASN A 527 -18.72 -28.80 -3.81
C ASN A 527 -17.40 -29.53 -3.46
N LEU A 528 -17.14 -29.69 -2.16
CA LEU A 528 -16.42 -30.84 -1.60
C LEU A 528 -17.27 -31.40 -0.47
#